data_AF-A0AAU7DLY2-F1
#
_entry.id   AF-A0AAU7DLY2-F1
#
_cell.length_a   1.000
_cell.length_b   1.000
_cell.length_c   1.000
_cell.angle_alpha   90.00
_cell.angle_beta   90.00
_cell.angle_gamma   90.00
#
_symmetry.space_group_name_H-M   'P 1'
#
loop_
_entity.id
_entity.type
_entity.pdbx_description
1 polymer ?
#
loop_
_entity_poly.entity_id
_entity_poly.type
_entity_poly.pdbx_seq_one_letter_code
_entity_poly.pdbx_strand_id
1 'polypeptide(L)'
;MKTLFRLFLSCLIVSCVCGAQDLRSHMDQMKTAYTASGSIVPVDSQTLVVEPNMPAPVCALPRQEDGKIAWYRYAFPLSSITVALTDVDESLIGEDSVFTNPNAPSAYKPGDQGDAVMVVVVGMPGKKFPALIYDREKLAHLGPGPHSSSDYGQVKDQVEAFGLTFHDAASAHAFIYALKNAVILAKTQAMAR
;
A
#
# COMPACT_ATOMS: atom_id res chain seq x y z
N MET A 1 32.27 -53.39 37.39
CA MET A 1 30.91 -53.04 37.85
C MET A 1 30.71 -51.56 37.54
N LYS A 2 29.86 -51.20 36.55
CA LYS A 2 28.55 -50.51 36.75
C LYS A 2 28.73 -49.25 37.62
N THR A 3 28.44 -48.00 37.24
CA THR A 3 27.30 -47.43 36.48
C THR A 3 27.51 -45.90 36.54
N LEU A 4 27.53 -45.13 35.44
CA LEU A 4 26.52 -44.11 34.99
C LEU A 4 27.38 -43.08 34.22
N PHE A 5 27.36 -42.84 32.91
CA PHE A 5 26.32 -42.63 31.90
C PHE A 5 25.25 -41.60 32.29
N ARG A 6 25.20 -40.51 31.50
CA ARG A 6 24.32 -39.32 31.57
C ARG A 6 24.84 -38.26 32.57
N LEU A 7 24.96 -36.97 32.25
CA LEU A 7 24.05 -36.10 31.52
C LEU A 7 24.77 -34.84 30.96
N PHE A 8 24.50 -34.52 29.69
CA PHE A 8 24.38 -33.18 29.06
C PHE A 8 25.65 -32.32 29.02
N LEU A 9 26.37 -32.15 27.90
CA LEU A 9 25.88 -31.84 26.54
C LEU A 9 24.77 -30.77 26.54
N SER A 10 24.97 -29.67 27.27
CA SER A 10 24.32 -28.39 27.00
C SER A 10 24.96 -27.81 25.73
N CYS A 11 24.58 -28.41 24.61
CA CYS A 11 24.70 -27.82 23.30
C CYS A 11 24.03 -26.45 23.37
N LEU A 12 24.82 -25.41 23.16
CA LEU A 12 24.35 -24.05 22.89
C LEU A 12 23.60 -24.13 21.56
N ILE A 13 22.37 -24.63 21.59
CA ILE A 13 21.40 -24.38 20.52
C ILE A 13 21.05 -22.92 20.72
N VAL A 14 21.88 -22.05 20.14
CA VAL A 14 21.42 -20.75 19.68
C VAL A 14 20.25 -21.10 18.78
N SER A 15 19.07 -20.92 19.34
CA SER A 15 17.79 -21.03 18.68
C SER A 15 17.81 -20.03 17.54
N CYS A 16 18.30 -20.49 16.39
CA CYS A 16 18.12 -19.89 15.09
C CYS A 16 16.65 -20.07 14.74
N VAL A 17 15.77 -19.36 15.46
CA VAL A 17 14.40 -19.10 15.01
C VAL A 17 14.52 -17.99 13.97
N CYS A 18 15.22 -18.28 12.88
CA CYS A 18 14.91 -17.65 11.61
C CYS A 18 13.60 -18.32 11.18
N GLY A 19 12.50 -17.92 11.83
CA GLY A 19 11.19 -18.36 11.42
C GLY A 19 11.07 -17.96 9.97
N ALA A 20 11.00 -18.94 9.07
CA ALA A 20 10.69 -18.70 7.68
C ALA A 20 9.31 -18.03 7.67
N GLN A 21 9.28 -16.69 7.67
CA GLN A 21 8.04 -15.96 7.55
C GLN A 21 7.51 -16.27 6.16
N ASP A 22 6.37 -16.95 6.12
CA ASP A 22 5.74 -17.27 4.85
C ASP A 22 5.12 -16.00 4.25
N LEU A 23 4.91 -16.03 2.94
CA LEU A 23 4.35 -14.92 2.18
C LEU A 23 2.95 -14.52 2.68
N ARG A 24 2.17 -15.49 3.17
CA ARG A 24 0.81 -15.26 3.68
C ARG A 24 0.82 -14.44 4.96
N SER A 25 1.80 -14.65 5.85
CA SER A 25 1.97 -13.83 7.06
C SER A 25 2.15 -12.35 6.73
N HIS A 26 2.90 -12.01 5.68
CA HIS A 26 3.05 -10.62 5.27
C HIS A 26 1.81 -10.07 4.57
N MET A 27 1.06 -10.89 3.83
CA MET A 27 -0.24 -10.50 3.28
C MET A 27 -1.27 -10.19 4.38
N ASP A 28 -1.29 -10.99 5.45
CA ASP A 28 -2.15 -10.75 6.61
C ASP A 28 -1.74 -9.49 7.39
N GLN A 29 -0.44 -9.19 7.48
CA GLN A 29 0.06 -7.92 8.03
C GLN A 29 -0.38 -6.73 7.18
N MET A 30 -0.26 -6.80 5.85
CA MET A 30 -0.75 -5.75 4.95
C MET A 30 -2.26 -5.52 5.12
N LYS A 31 -3.06 -6.58 5.18
CA LYS A 31 -4.51 -6.50 5.41
C LYS A 31 -4.84 -5.82 6.73
N THR A 32 -4.13 -6.18 7.79
CA THR A 32 -4.32 -5.57 9.12
C THR A 32 -3.98 -4.08 9.09
N ALA A 33 -2.84 -3.72 8.48
CA ALA A 33 -2.38 -2.35 8.36
C ALA A 33 -3.32 -1.46 7.52
N TYR A 34 -4.00 -2.03 6.52
CA TYR A 34 -4.87 -1.25 5.62
C TYR A 34 -6.35 -1.19 6.05
N THR A 35 -6.76 -1.92 7.10
CA THR A 35 -8.18 -2.13 7.46
C THR A 35 -8.99 -0.84 7.69
N ALA A 36 -8.37 0.22 8.22
CA ALA A 36 -9.07 1.51 8.41
C ALA A 36 -9.29 2.27 7.08
N SER A 37 -8.43 2.03 6.10
CA SER A 37 -8.41 2.72 4.80
C SER A 37 -9.05 1.92 3.67
N GLY A 38 -9.30 0.63 3.85
CA GLY A 38 -9.90 -0.23 2.83
C GLY A 38 -9.78 -1.71 3.17
N SER A 39 -9.92 -2.55 2.15
CA SER A 39 -9.73 -4.01 2.22
C SER A 39 -8.59 -4.48 1.32
N ILE A 40 -7.98 -5.59 1.74
CA ILE A 40 -7.03 -6.35 0.92
C ILE A 40 -7.52 -7.79 0.88
N VAL A 41 -7.69 -8.30 -0.33
CA VAL A 41 -8.19 -9.65 -0.60
C VAL A 41 -7.13 -10.44 -1.38
N PRO A 42 -6.54 -11.49 -0.78
CA PRO A 42 -5.69 -12.42 -1.51
C PRO A 42 -6.48 -13.13 -2.61
N VAL A 43 -6.00 -13.10 -3.85
CA VAL A 43 -6.56 -13.89 -4.95
C VAL A 43 -5.89 -15.25 -5.02
N ASP A 44 -4.58 -15.27 -4.81
CA ASP A 44 -3.75 -16.47 -4.76
C ASP A 44 -2.54 -16.23 -3.82
N SER A 45 -1.51 -17.08 -3.89
CA SER A 45 -0.32 -16.98 -3.03
C SER A 45 0.55 -15.74 -3.28
N GLN A 46 0.44 -15.07 -4.42
CA GLN A 46 1.32 -13.96 -4.85
C GLN A 46 0.56 -12.76 -5.42
N THR A 47 -0.77 -12.83 -5.49
CA THR A 47 -1.62 -11.76 -6.04
C THR A 47 -2.62 -11.25 -5.00
N LEU A 48 -2.73 -9.93 -4.91
CA LEU A 48 -3.65 -9.21 -4.02
C LEU A 48 -4.62 -8.36 -4.84
N VAL A 49 -5.84 -8.20 -4.36
CA VAL A 49 -6.73 -7.11 -4.75
C VAL A 49 -6.81 -6.13 -3.58
N VAL A 50 -6.51 -4.86 -3.83
CA VAL A 50 -6.62 -3.77 -2.86
C VAL A 50 -7.83 -2.92 -3.23
N GLU A 51 -8.70 -2.66 -2.26
CA GLU A 51 -9.96 -1.94 -2.43
C GLU A 51 -10.01 -0.80 -1.39
N PRO A 52 -9.73 0.44 -1.77
CA PRO A 52 -9.85 1.59 -0.87
C PRO A 52 -11.29 1.84 -0.41
N ASN A 53 -11.46 2.35 0.81
CA ASN A 53 -12.76 2.82 1.29
C ASN A 53 -13.20 4.05 0.49
N MET A 54 -14.48 4.04 0.09
CA MET A 54 -15.14 5.20 -0.51
C MET A 54 -15.99 5.95 0.52
N PRO A 55 -16.07 7.29 0.45
CA PRO A 55 -15.37 8.14 -0.51
C PRO A 55 -13.88 8.26 -0.18
N ALA A 56 -13.02 8.00 -1.17
CA ALA A 56 -11.59 8.20 -1.03
C ALA A 56 -11.31 9.70 -0.81
N PRO A 57 -10.41 10.06 0.13
CA PRO A 57 -10.11 11.46 0.38
C PRO A 57 -9.48 12.11 -0.85
N VAL A 58 -9.82 13.38 -1.08
CA VAL A 58 -9.08 14.22 -2.04
C VAL A 58 -7.79 14.63 -1.35
N CYS A 59 -6.65 14.19 -1.91
CA CYS A 59 -5.33 14.50 -1.40
C CYS A 59 -4.77 15.74 -2.09
N ALA A 60 -4.23 16.69 -1.32
CA ALA A 60 -3.46 17.81 -1.83
C ALA A 60 -1.96 17.57 -1.60
N LEU A 61 -1.15 17.75 -2.65
CA LEU A 61 0.30 17.61 -2.65
C LEU A 61 0.95 18.90 -3.16
N PRO A 62 2.04 19.38 -2.55
CA PRO A 62 2.79 20.51 -3.09
C PRO A 62 3.59 20.06 -4.31
N ARG A 63 3.54 20.82 -5.41
CA ARG A 63 4.42 20.66 -6.58
C ARG A 63 5.14 21.96 -6.86
N GLN A 64 6.35 21.82 -7.40
CA GLN A 64 7.08 22.96 -7.94
C GLN A 64 6.70 23.16 -9.40
N GLU A 65 6.21 24.35 -9.72
CA GLU A 65 5.83 24.77 -11.07
C GLU A 65 6.33 26.19 -11.32
N ASP A 66 7.05 26.38 -12.43
CA ASP A 66 7.61 27.67 -12.83
C ASP A 66 8.40 28.36 -11.69
N GLY A 67 9.11 27.57 -10.88
CA GLY A 67 9.89 28.05 -9.74
C GLY A 67 9.07 28.44 -8.51
N LYS A 68 7.75 28.22 -8.51
CA LYS A 68 6.83 28.46 -7.38
C LYS A 68 6.27 27.14 -6.87
N ILE A 69 5.90 27.08 -5.59
CA ILE A 69 5.22 25.90 -5.05
C ILE A 69 3.71 26.14 -5.13
N ALA A 70 3.00 25.23 -5.78
CA ALA A 70 1.55 25.22 -5.92
C ALA A 70 0.97 23.92 -5.36
N TRP A 71 -0.29 23.95 -4.90
CA TRP A 71 -1.00 22.76 -4.46
C TRP A 71 -1.71 22.08 -5.63
N TYR A 72 -1.48 20.78 -5.75
CA TYR A 72 -2.16 19.91 -6.70
C TYR A 72 -3.11 18.99 -5.96
N ARG A 73 -4.40 19.07 -6.29
CA ARG A 73 -5.45 18.23 -5.71
C ARG A 73 -5.67 17.01 -6.59
N TYR A 74 -5.55 15.85 -5.98
CA TYR A 74 -5.80 14.54 -6.57
C TYR A 74 -6.94 13.90 -5.81
N ALA A 75 -8.05 13.62 -6.50
CA ALA A 75 -8.90 12.53 -6.04
C ALA A 75 -8.12 11.24 -6.27
N PHE A 76 -8.25 10.28 -5.37
CA PHE A 76 -7.86 8.90 -5.63
C PHE A 76 -9.06 8.18 -6.25
N PRO A 77 -9.24 8.21 -7.59
CA PRO A 77 -10.37 7.54 -8.20
C PRO A 77 -10.24 6.01 -8.13
N LEU A 78 -9.32 5.46 -7.35
CA LEU A 78 -9.08 4.03 -7.35
C LEU A 78 -10.23 3.31 -6.64
N SER A 79 -11.00 2.52 -7.38
CA SER A 79 -12.00 1.62 -6.79
C SER A 79 -11.36 0.33 -6.32
N SER A 80 -10.53 -0.27 -7.17
CA SER A 80 -9.79 -1.49 -6.84
C SER A 80 -8.57 -1.62 -7.72
N ILE A 81 -7.54 -2.32 -7.25
CA ILE A 81 -6.36 -2.65 -8.03
C ILE A 81 -5.87 -4.05 -7.75
N THR A 82 -5.51 -4.77 -8.81
CA THR A 82 -4.92 -6.11 -8.72
C THR A 82 -3.40 -5.99 -8.80
N VAL A 83 -2.72 -6.50 -7.77
CA VAL A 83 -1.28 -6.38 -7.57
C VAL A 83 -0.66 -7.76 -7.51
N ALA A 84 0.04 -8.16 -8.56
CA ALA A 84 0.96 -9.29 -8.51
C ALA A 84 2.25 -8.84 -7.80
N LEU A 85 2.60 -9.48 -6.69
CA LEU A 85 3.74 -9.07 -5.85
C LEU A 85 5.07 -9.15 -6.60
N THR A 86 5.20 -10.08 -7.55
CA THR A 86 6.39 -10.18 -8.40
C THR A 86 6.56 -9.01 -9.37
N ASP A 87 5.48 -8.29 -9.65
CA ASP A 87 5.47 -7.17 -10.59
C ASP A 87 5.74 -5.82 -9.93
N VAL A 88 5.79 -5.77 -8.59
CA VAL A 88 6.12 -4.56 -7.82
C VAL A 88 7.62 -4.31 -7.81
N ASP A 89 8.03 -3.04 -7.91
CA ASP A 89 9.41 -2.60 -7.66
C ASP A 89 9.57 -2.22 -6.18
N GLU A 90 10.26 -3.07 -5.41
CA GLU A 90 10.49 -2.88 -3.97
C GLU A 90 11.33 -1.64 -3.64
N SER A 91 12.14 -1.16 -4.60
CA SER A 91 13.00 0.02 -4.44
C SER A 91 12.22 1.32 -4.61
N LEU A 92 11.06 1.25 -5.25
CA LEU A 92 10.18 2.39 -5.56
C LEU A 92 8.87 2.37 -4.77
N ILE A 93 8.86 1.73 -3.60
CA ILE A 93 7.80 1.90 -2.60
C ILE A 93 8.17 3.09 -1.71
N GLY A 94 7.43 4.19 -1.88
CA GLY A 94 7.62 5.44 -1.15
C GLY A 94 6.38 5.87 -0.36
N GLU A 95 6.56 6.80 0.56
CA GLU A 95 5.46 7.48 1.25
C GLU A 95 5.62 8.99 1.19
N ASP A 96 4.48 9.68 1.22
CA ASP A 96 4.44 11.13 1.36
C ASP A 96 3.30 11.55 2.28
N SER A 97 3.48 12.67 2.97
CA SER A 97 2.43 13.27 3.81
C SER A 97 1.46 14.04 2.90
N VAL A 98 0.17 13.77 3.05
CA VAL A 98 -0.88 14.38 2.23
C VAL A 98 -1.93 15.07 3.09
N PHE A 99 -2.56 16.09 2.52
CA PHE A 99 -3.68 16.80 3.14
C PHE A 99 -4.98 16.31 2.52
N THR A 100 -5.89 15.82 3.33
CA THR A 100 -7.20 15.29 2.92
C THR A 100 -8.32 16.32 3.08
N ASN A 101 -8.05 17.42 3.78
CA ASN A 101 -8.99 18.52 3.93
C ASN A 101 -9.30 19.19 2.57
N PRO A 102 -10.57 19.24 2.12
CA PRO A 102 -10.95 19.87 0.86
C PRO A 102 -10.65 21.39 0.83
N ASN A 103 -10.53 22.02 2.01
CA ASN A 103 -10.16 23.42 2.18
C ASN A 103 -8.65 23.61 2.44
N ALA A 104 -7.81 22.64 2.03
CA ALA A 104 -6.35 22.77 2.13
C ALA A 104 -5.89 24.16 1.65
N PRO A 105 -4.90 24.79 2.33
CA PRO A 105 -4.43 26.14 2.03
C PRO A 105 -4.17 26.33 0.53
N SER A 106 -4.47 27.51 -0.01
CA SER A 106 -4.24 27.81 -1.43
C SER A 106 -2.75 27.94 -1.80
N ALA A 107 -1.86 28.02 -0.81
CA ALA A 107 -0.41 28.09 -0.99
C ALA A 107 0.31 27.29 0.10
N TYR A 108 1.39 26.61 -0.27
CA TYR A 108 2.21 25.82 0.66
C TYR A 108 3.05 26.74 1.55
N LYS A 109 3.13 26.42 2.84
CA LYS A 109 4.08 27.05 3.76
C LYS A 109 5.07 26.01 4.28
N PRO A 110 6.38 26.34 4.31
CA PRO A 110 7.36 25.49 4.98
C PRO A 110 6.91 25.18 6.42
N GLY A 111 6.79 23.89 6.74
CA GLY A 111 6.30 23.42 8.05
C GLY A 111 4.84 22.96 8.09
N ASP A 112 4.07 23.13 7.01
CA ASP A 112 2.75 22.49 6.89
C ASP A 112 2.92 20.96 6.96
N GLN A 113 2.14 20.30 7.83
CA GLN A 113 2.11 18.84 8.00
C GLN A 113 0.77 18.28 7.54
N GLY A 114 0.80 17.25 6.67
CA GLY A 114 -0.40 16.58 6.19
C GLY A 114 -1.11 15.81 7.32
N ASP A 115 -2.39 15.51 7.10
CA ASP A 115 -3.26 14.81 8.04
C ASP A 115 -3.41 13.31 7.72
N ALA A 116 -2.83 12.86 6.61
CA ALA A 116 -2.77 11.45 6.21
C ALA A 116 -1.42 11.10 5.55
N VAL A 117 -1.19 9.82 5.32
CA VAL A 117 0.00 9.30 4.62
C VAL A 117 -0.41 8.60 3.35
N MET A 118 0.24 8.92 2.24
CA MET A 118 0.04 8.26 0.96
C MET A 118 1.23 7.34 0.67
N VAL A 119 0.97 6.06 0.49
CA VAL A 119 1.98 5.09 0.03
C VAL A 119 1.87 4.95 -1.48
N VAL A 120 2.95 5.23 -2.19
CA VAL A 120 3.06 5.06 -3.64
C VAL A 120 3.73 3.73 -3.93
N VAL A 121 3.07 2.91 -4.75
CA VAL A 121 3.56 1.61 -5.20
C VAL A 121 3.73 1.66 -6.71
N VAL A 122 4.91 1.24 -7.18
CA VAL A 122 5.30 1.29 -8.59
C VAL A 122 5.60 -0.12 -9.08
N GLY A 123 5.22 -0.40 -10.33
CA GLY A 123 5.56 -1.65 -11.01
C GLY A 123 6.99 -1.64 -11.51
N MET A 124 7.59 -2.83 -11.65
CA MET A 124 8.85 -2.99 -12.38
C MET A 124 8.72 -2.42 -13.81
N PRO A 125 9.83 -2.03 -14.47
CA PRO A 125 9.78 -1.51 -15.83
C PRO A 125 8.97 -2.40 -16.80
N GLY A 126 7.98 -1.79 -17.45
CA GLY A 126 7.08 -2.47 -18.39
C GLY A 126 5.94 -3.28 -17.74
N LYS A 127 5.84 -3.32 -16.42
CA LYS A 127 4.71 -3.93 -15.69
C LYS A 127 3.64 -2.89 -15.41
N LYS A 128 2.38 -3.33 -15.52
CA LYS A 128 1.19 -2.52 -15.22
C LYS A 128 0.24 -3.33 -14.36
N PHE A 129 -0.45 -2.64 -13.47
CA PHE A 129 -1.46 -3.22 -12.59
C PHE A 129 -2.86 -3.00 -13.19
N PRO A 130 -3.66 -4.06 -13.36
CA PRO A 130 -5.06 -3.91 -13.68
C PRO A 130 -5.78 -3.13 -12.57
N ALA A 131 -6.46 -2.05 -12.95
CA ALA A 131 -7.19 -1.20 -12.03
C ALA A 131 -8.63 -0.99 -12.48
N LEU A 132 -9.50 -0.74 -11.51
CA LEU A 132 -10.82 -0.18 -11.74
C LEU A 132 -10.81 1.23 -11.15
N ILE A 133 -11.03 2.22 -12.00
CA ILE A 133 -11.01 3.64 -11.61
C ILE A 133 -12.40 4.25 -11.75
N TYR A 134 -12.76 5.09 -10.80
CA TYR A 134 -13.93 5.93 -10.81
C TYR A 134 -13.77 7.09 -11.79
N ASP A 135 -14.89 7.53 -12.35
CA ASP A 135 -14.91 8.74 -13.17
C ASP A 135 -14.63 9.97 -12.30
N ARG A 136 -13.55 10.69 -12.63
CA ARG A 136 -13.10 11.85 -11.88
C ARG A 136 -14.07 13.03 -11.96
N GLU A 137 -14.68 13.25 -13.11
CA GLU A 137 -15.63 14.35 -13.29
C GLU A 137 -16.88 14.06 -12.47
N LYS A 138 -17.39 12.82 -12.49
CA LYS A 138 -18.53 12.45 -11.66
C LYS A 138 -18.21 12.57 -10.17
N LEU A 139 -17.05 12.10 -9.72
CA LEU A 139 -16.57 12.29 -8.34
C LEU A 139 -16.59 13.76 -7.91
N ALA A 140 -16.18 14.69 -8.78
CA ALA A 140 -16.12 16.12 -8.47
C ALA A 140 -17.50 16.79 -8.38
N HIS A 141 -18.53 16.23 -9.03
CA HIS A 141 -19.88 16.78 -9.06
C HIS A 141 -20.84 16.10 -8.09
N LEU A 142 -20.46 14.95 -7.51
CA LEU A 142 -21.25 14.28 -6.48
C LEU A 142 -21.11 15.05 -5.16
N GLY A 143 -22.23 15.64 -4.71
CA GLY A 143 -22.30 16.36 -3.45
C GLY A 143 -22.13 15.44 -2.23
N PRO A 144 -22.15 15.97 -1.00
CA PRO A 144 -22.06 15.14 0.20
C PRO A 144 -23.25 14.16 0.30
N GLY A 145 -23.01 12.91 0.67
CA GLY A 145 -24.05 11.90 0.87
C GLY A 145 -23.58 10.48 0.61
N PRO A 146 -24.39 9.46 0.94
CA PRO A 146 -24.11 8.09 0.54
C PRO A 146 -24.35 7.96 -0.97
N HIS A 147 -23.33 7.53 -1.70
CA HIS A 147 -23.41 7.23 -3.13
C HIS A 147 -23.00 5.79 -3.36
N SER A 148 -23.63 5.14 -4.33
CA SER A 148 -23.27 3.81 -4.80
C SER A 148 -22.10 3.86 -5.78
N SER A 149 -21.39 2.75 -5.97
CA SER A 149 -20.32 2.63 -6.98
C SER A 149 -20.81 2.96 -8.40
N SER A 150 -22.08 2.71 -8.73
CA SER A 150 -22.68 3.06 -10.01
C SER A 150 -22.85 4.56 -10.22
N ASP A 151 -23.05 5.34 -9.16
CA ASP A 151 -23.22 6.80 -9.25
C ASP A 151 -21.91 7.46 -9.68
N TYR A 152 -20.79 6.90 -9.24
CA TYR A 152 -19.45 7.35 -9.61
C TYR A 152 -19.04 6.94 -11.02
N GLY A 153 -19.60 5.84 -11.56
CA GLY A 153 -19.13 5.21 -12.80
C GLY A 153 -17.73 4.62 -12.65
N GLN A 154 -17.49 3.45 -13.24
CA GLN A 154 -16.20 2.76 -13.14
C GLN A 154 -15.72 2.31 -14.51
N VAL A 155 -14.43 2.48 -14.78
CA VAL A 155 -13.79 2.04 -16.01
C VAL A 155 -12.53 1.23 -15.69
N LYS A 156 -12.26 0.22 -16.52
CA LYS A 156 -11.04 -0.58 -16.42
C LYS A 156 -9.87 0.22 -16.96
N ASP A 157 -8.74 0.14 -16.29
CA ASP A 157 -7.49 0.77 -16.69
C ASP A 157 -6.28 -0.12 -16.35
N GLN A 158 -5.10 0.27 -16.80
CA GLN A 158 -3.82 -0.33 -16.42
C GLN A 158 -2.81 0.75 -16.06
N VAL A 159 -2.37 0.74 -14.80
CA VAL A 159 -1.50 1.79 -14.25
C VAL A 159 -0.12 1.25 -13.90
N GLU A 160 0.91 2.05 -14.15
CA GLU A 160 2.31 1.72 -13.80
C GLU A 160 2.61 2.00 -12.32
N ALA A 161 1.85 2.90 -11.71
CA ALA A 161 1.94 3.24 -10.30
C ALA A 161 0.55 3.61 -9.75
N PHE A 162 0.39 3.46 -8.44
CA PHE A 162 -0.81 3.86 -7.73
C PHE A 162 -0.44 4.32 -6.32
N GLY A 163 -1.32 5.15 -5.75
CA GLY A 163 -1.21 5.58 -4.36
C GLY A 163 -2.33 4.97 -3.52
N LEU A 164 -2.02 4.67 -2.27
CA LEU A 164 -2.97 4.24 -1.24
C LEU A 164 -2.89 5.24 -0.09
N THR A 165 -4.05 5.75 0.35
CA THR A 165 -4.08 6.71 1.46
C THR A 165 -4.36 6.00 2.78
N PHE A 166 -3.56 6.30 3.80
CA PHE A 166 -3.61 5.73 5.14
C PHE A 166 -4.08 6.76 6.14
N HIS A 167 -4.91 6.32 7.08
CA HIS A 167 -5.42 7.15 8.17
C HIS A 167 -4.32 7.65 9.11
N ASP A 168 -3.24 6.88 9.26
CA ASP A 168 -2.12 7.21 10.14
C ASP A 168 -0.79 6.66 9.61
N ALA A 169 0.31 7.26 10.06
CA ALA A 169 1.65 6.91 9.63
C ALA A 169 2.11 5.52 10.10
N ALA A 170 1.69 5.07 11.29
CA ALA A 170 2.11 3.78 11.81
C ALA A 170 1.54 2.63 10.95
N SER A 171 0.29 2.77 10.52
CA SER A 171 -0.36 1.86 9.58
C SER A 171 0.33 1.87 8.21
N ALA A 172 0.68 3.05 7.68
CA ALA A 172 1.44 3.16 6.43
C ALA A 172 2.81 2.46 6.51
N HIS A 173 3.56 2.68 7.60
CA HIS A 173 4.86 2.06 7.83
C HIS A 173 4.77 0.55 7.96
N ALA A 174 3.79 0.05 8.71
CA ALA A 174 3.54 -1.38 8.84
C ALA A 174 3.20 -2.02 7.49
N PHE A 175 2.39 -1.35 6.68
CA PHE A 175 2.05 -1.80 5.33
C PHE A 175 3.28 -1.84 4.42
N ILE A 176 4.08 -0.76 4.37
CA ILE A 176 5.30 -0.71 3.54
C ILE A 176 6.27 -1.82 3.91
N TYR A 177 6.50 -2.03 5.20
CA TYR A 177 7.39 -3.07 5.70
C TYR A 177 6.91 -4.46 5.25
N ALA A 178 5.62 -4.76 5.45
CA ALA A 178 5.04 -6.02 5.04
C ALA A 178 5.07 -6.22 3.52
N LEU A 179 4.74 -5.18 2.74
CA LEU A 179 4.77 -5.22 1.28
C LEU A 179 6.19 -5.50 0.75
N LYS A 180 7.21 -4.78 1.24
CA LYS A 180 8.61 -5.01 0.82
C LYS A 180 9.05 -6.45 1.04
N ASN A 181 8.79 -7.00 2.23
CA ASN A 181 9.14 -8.38 2.53
C ASN A 181 8.35 -9.38 1.66
N ALA A 182 7.05 -9.14 1.46
CA ALA A 182 6.22 -9.97 0.60
C ALA A 182 6.72 -9.99 -0.85
N VAL A 183 7.10 -8.83 -1.41
CA VAL A 183 7.66 -8.70 -2.76
C VAL A 183 8.98 -9.47 -2.90
N ILE A 184 9.91 -9.29 -1.95
CA ILE A 184 11.21 -9.99 -1.96
C ILE A 184 11.00 -11.52 -1.92
N LEU A 185 10.12 -11.99 -1.04
CA LEU A 185 9.82 -13.42 -0.91
C LEU A 185 9.13 -13.97 -2.17
N ALA A 186 8.15 -13.26 -2.72
CA ALA A 186 7.44 -13.68 -3.93
C ALA A 186 8.39 -13.82 -5.12
N LYS A 187 9.30 -12.85 -5.31
CA LYS A 187 10.33 -12.89 -6.36
C LYS A 187 11.31 -14.05 -6.15
N THR A 188 11.78 -14.25 -4.92
CA THR A 188 12.69 -15.36 -4.58
C THR A 188 12.05 -16.72 -4.88
N GLN A 189 10.78 -16.89 -4.51
CA GLN A 189 10.02 -18.11 -4.81
C GLN A 189 9.79 -18.32 -6.31
N ALA A 190 9.58 -17.25 -7.08
CA ALA A 190 9.42 -17.32 -8.52
C ALA A 190 10.72 -17.73 -9.24
N MET A 191 11.88 -17.30 -8.74
CA MET A 191 13.20 -17.69 -9.28
C MET A 191 13.59 -19.14 -8.95
N ALA A 192 13.02 -19.73 -7.91
CA ALA A 192 13.30 -21.11 -7.49
C ALA A 192 12.45 -22.16 -8.23
N ARG A 193 11.52 -21.73 -9.10
CA ARG A 193 10.68 -22.58 -9.94
C ARG A 193 11.28 -22.68 -11.34
#